data_AF-A0A4R6Z9Q6-F1
#
_entry.id   AF-A0A4R6Z9Q6-F1
#
_cell.length_a   1.000
_cell.length_b   1.000
_cell.length_c   1.000
_cell.angle_alpha   90.00
_cell.angle_beta   90.00
_cell.angle_gamma   90.00
#
_symmetry.space_group_name_H-M   'P 1'
#
loop_
_entity.id
_entity.type
_entity.pdbx_description
1 polymer ?
#
loop_
_entity_poly.entity_id
_entity_poly.type
_entity_poly.pdbx_seq_one_letter_code
_entity_poly.pdbx_strand_id
1 'polypeptide(L)'
;MYSDDDSLLPWVYSLLCHLGVAALVFAGIWWSSKAVVVSIPGPIIEGVFIGKAATPPPRKKAEVKPPKPVEAKPETEKPKVEEPAPEPPKLDRKDQEKVTDKITQQKADDDAKVQEELRKKQDQIELAEKQAAEAEKKKKLEEEKAQQKRDREAKAAAEKAKKEEAAHLLAMIADEAKSGQEGTDTSLEAEYYAAIQRVVTDNWLRPESTPAGLRCTLEIVQYVGGDVVSAVVVNPCNADQPTRTSLEQAPMRASPLPYTGYESVFKRRLRFEFKYDG
;
A
#
# COMPACT_ATOMS: atom_id res chain seq x y z
N MET A 1 19.57 65.18 -17.01
CA MET A 1 20.22 64.42 -15.94
C MET A 1 19.22 63.37 -15.51
N TYR A 2 19.40 62.13 -15.97
CA TYR A 2 18.56 60.99 -15.61
C TYR A 2 19.12 60.49 -14.28
N SER A 3 18.36 60.62 -13.20
CA SER A 3 18.81 60.28 -11.85
C SER A 3 19.13 58.78 -11.76
N ASP A 4 20.26 58.44 -11.14
CA ASP A 4 20.73 57.07 -10.91
C ASP A 4 19.76 56.19 -10.10
N ASP A 5 18.70 56.77 -9.52
CA ASP A 5 17.68 56.07 -8.73
C ASP A 5 16.87 55.05 -9.56
N ASP A 6 16.59 55.30 -10.85
CA ASP A 6 15.75 54.41 -11.67
C ASP A 6 16.44 53.08 -12.05
N SER A 7 17.77 53.02 -12.01
CA SER A 7 18.53 51.81 -12.34
C SER A 7 18.60 50.81 -11.19
N LEU A 8 18.38 51.27 -9.95
CA LEU A 8 18.43 50.44 -8.74
C LEU A 8 17.08 49.81 -8.41
N LEU A 9 15.96 50.43 -8.82
CA LEU A 9 14.62 49.88 -8.64
C LEU A 9 14.46 48.42 -9.11
N PRO A 10 14.86 48.02 -10.34
CA PRO A 10 14.68 46.64 -10.79
C PRO A 10 15.53 45.62 -10.00
N TRP A 11 16.70 46.04 -9.51
CA TRP A 11 17.55 45.20 -8.66
C TRP A 11 16.95 45.02 -7.27
N VAL A 12 16.35 46.08 -6.70
CA VAL A 12 15.61 46.01 -5.44
C VAL A 12 14.39 45.10 -5.57
N TYR A 13 13.58 45.23 -6.64
CA TYR A 13 12.42 44.34 -6.86
C TYR A 13 12.84 42.88 -7.05
N SER A 14 13.93 42.63 -7.78
CA SER A 14 14.48 41.29 -7.95
C SER A 14 14.95 40.69 -6.62
N LEU A 15 15.70 41.46 -5.83
CA LEU A 15 16.15 41.04 -4.50
C LEU A 15 14.96 40.74 -3.58
N LEU A 16 13.93 41.59 -3.59
CA LEU A 16 12.72 41.43 -2.78
C LEU A 16 11.91 40.20 -3.20
N CYS A 17 11.82 39.92 -4.51
CA CYS A 17 11.20 38.71 -5.04
C CYS A 17 11.96 37.45 -4.59
N HIS A 18 13.29 37.43 -4.71
CA HIS A 18 14.10 36.31 -4.26
C HIS A 18 14.01 36.07 -2.76
N LEU A 19 14.00 37.13 -1.94
CA LEU A 19 13.80 37.02 -0.49
C LEU A 19 12.39 36.50 -0.15
N GLY A 20 11.37 36.90 -0.89
CA GLY A 20 10.01 36.38 -0.74
C GLY A 20 9.91 34.88 -1.02
N VAL A 21 10.52 34.41 -2.12
CA VAL A 21 10.57 32.98 -2.45
C VAL A 21 11.36 32.19 -1.41
N ALA A 22 12.50 32.70 -0.96
CA ALA A 22 13.30 32.07 0.09
C ALA A 22 12.52 31.95 1.41
N ALA A 23 11.79 33.00 1.80
CA ALA A 23 10.94 32.99 2.99
C ALA A 23 9.81 31.96 2.90
N LEU A 24 9.17 31.80 1.74
CA LEU A 24 8.14 30.79 1.52
C LEU A 24 8.70 29.36 1.62
N VAL A 25 9.87 29.10 1.05
CA VAL A 25 10.56 27.80 1.17
C VAL A 25 10.92 27.52 2.63
N PHE A 26 11.47 28.51 3.34
CA PHE A 26 11.85 28.36 4.75
C PHE A 26 10.64 28.10 5.65
N ALA A 27 9.52 28.80 5.40
CA ALA A 27 8.25 28.57 6.09
C ALA A 27 7.71 27.15 5.82
N GLY A 28 7.80 26.67 4.58
CA GLY A 28 7.43 25.31 4.21
C GLY A 28 8.26 24.24 4.92
N ILE A 29 9.57 24.42 5.03
CA ILE A 29 10.47 23.50 5.74
C ILE A 29 10.18 23.51 7.25
N TRP A 30 9.95 24.69 7.84
CA TRP A 30 9.60 24.83 9.25
C TRP A 30 8.24 24.19 9.57
N TRP A 31 7.28 24.27 8.66
CA TRP A 31 5.97 23.62 8.79
C TRP A 31 6.04 22.11 8.58
N SER A 32 6.92 21.63 7.69
CA SER A 32 7.11 20.21 7.37
C SER A 32 7.93 19.45 8.43
N SER A 33 8.52 20.16 9.40
CA SER A 33 9.33 19.55 10.47
C SER A 33 8.51 18.76 11.50
N LYS A 34 7.18 18.64 11.37
CA LYS A 34 6.42 17.59 12.06
C LYS A 34 6.64 16.26 11.36
N ALA A 35 7.82 15.67 11.59
CA ALA A 35 8.08 14.28 11.28
C ALA A 35 7.07 13.42 12.05
N VAL A 36 6.05 12.92 11.34
CA VAL A 36 5.21 11.84 11.85
C VAL A 36 6.12 10.63 11.96
N VAL A 37 6.65 10.40 13.17
CA VAL A 37 7.26 9.13 13.51
C VAL A 37 6.12 8.12 13.49
N VAL A 38 5.95 7.44 12.37
CA VAL A 38 5.08 6.28 12.26
C VAL A 38 5.70 5.18 13.13
N SER A 39 5.28 5.15 14.40
CA SER A 39 5.54 4.03 15.28
C SER A 39 4.67 2.87 14.80
N ILE A 40 5.29 1.92 14.12
CA ILE A 40 4.67 0.65 13.74
C ILE A 40 4.72 -0.25 14.99
N PRO A 41 3.58 -0.58 15.64
CA PRO A 41 3.58 -1.61 16.66
C PRO A 41 3.60 -2.97 15.95
N GLY A 42 4.80 -3.52 15.76
CA GLY A 42 4.99 -4.85 15.21
C GLY A 42 6.10 -5.59 15.97
N PRO A 43 5.93 -6.89 16.28
CA PRO A 43 6.97 -7.67 16.91
C PRO A 43 8.20 -7.79 16.00
N ILE A 44 9.35 -7.52 16.59
CA ILE A 44 10.70 -7.60 16.01
C ILE A 44 10.95 -9.04 15.57
N ILE A 45 11.12 -9.26 14.27
CA ILE A 45 11.60 -10.54 13.73
C ILE A 45 13.13 -10.43 13.65
N GLU A 46 13.82 -11.11 14.54
CA GLU A 46 15.27 -11.29 14.46
C GLU A 46 15.59 -12.18 13.24
N GLY A 47 16.10 -11.57 12.18
CA GLY A 47 16.68 -12.29 11.06
C GLY A 47 18.03 -12.85 11.45
N VAL A 48 18.09 -14.16 11.73
CA VAL A 48 19.36 -14.89 11.80
C VAL A 48 19.96 -14.97 10.41
N PHE A 49 21.00 -14.18 10.18
CA PHE A 49 21.83 -14.26 8.98
C PHE A 49 22.70 -15.51 9.07
N ILE A 50 22.36 -16.57 8.35
CA ILE A 50 23.26 -17.74 8.19
C ILE A 50 24.34 -17.36 7.17
N GLY A 51 25.38 -16.69 7.65
CA GLY A 51 26.64 -16.51 6.94
C GLY A 51 27.51 -17.76 7.05
N LYS A 52 27.95 -18.29 5.90
CA LYS A 52 29.01 -19.30 5.85
C LYS A 52 30.34 -18.68 6.30
N ALA A 53 31.04 -19.43 7.15
CA ALA A 53 32.46 -19.32 7.52
C ALA A 53 32.89 -18.11 8.38
N ALA A 54 33.25 -18.40 9.64
CA ALA A 54 34.40 -17.78 10.31
C ALA A 54 34.88 -18.62 11.52
N THR A 55 36.19 -18.78 11.58
CA THR A 55 37.05 -19.37 12.61
C THR A 55 37.07 -18.57 13.93
N PRO A 56 37.53 -19.16 15.06
CA PRO A 56 37.33 -18.59 16.40
C PRO A 56 38.41 -17.54 16.80
N PRO A 57 38.05 -16.45 17.50
CA PRO A 57 39.00 -15.52 18.11
C PRO A 57 39.41 -15.94 19.55
N PRO A 58 40.46 -15.31 20.13
CA PRO A 58 41.42 -15.94 21.02
C PRO A 58 41.07 -15.91 22.51
N ARG A 59 41.73 -16.82 23.23
CA ARG A 59 41.60 -17.12 24.67
C ARG A 59 42.52 -16.26 25.55
N LYS A 60 42.10 -16.05 26.82
CA LYS A 60 42.86 -15.84 28.12
C LYS A 60 42.64 -14.45 28.75
N LYS A 61 42.46 -14.26 30.07
CA LYS A 61 42.61 -15.07 31.32
C LYS A 61 41.73 -14.38 32.41
N ALA A 62 40.83 -15.08 33.09
CA ALA A 62 40.96 -15.74 34.41
C ALA A 62 40.87 -14.80 35.63
N GLU A 63 39.83 -14.98 36.47
CA GLU A 63 40.00 -15.39 37.87
C GLU A 63 38.71 -16.04 38.40
N VAL A 64 38.82 -17.30 38.82
CA VAL A 64 37.79 -18.11 39.46
C VAL A 64 38.21 -18.28 40.92
N LYS A 65 37.32 -17.99 41.86
CA LYS A 65 37.39 -18.57 43.21
C LYS A 65 36.26 -19.59 43.41
N PRO A 66 36.54 -20.76 44.00
CA PRO A 66 35.57 -21.84 44.20
C PRO A 66 34.78 -21.63 45.51
N PRO A 67 33.64 -22.34 45.71
CA PRO A 67 33.70 -23.48 46.61
C PRO A 67 32.80 -24.69 46.27
N LYS A 68 33.42 -25.88 46.45
CA LYS A 68 32.95 -27.18 46.96
C LYS A 68 31.52 -27.69 46.69
N PRO A 69 31.42 -28.94 46.24
CA PRO A 69 30.52 -29.93 46.85
C PRO A 69 31.26 -30.89 47.80
N VAL A 70 30.83 -30.94 49.05
CA VAL A 70 31.27 -31.92 50.07
C VAL A 70 30.34 -33.13 50.00
N GLU A 71 30.93 -34.26 49.65
CA GLU A 71 31.01 -35.55 50.36
C GLU A 71 29.92 -35.99 51.37
N ALA A 72 29.93 -37.32 51.53
CA ALA A 72 28.85 -38.18 51.95
C ALA A 72 28.87 -38.61 53.44
N LYS A 73 27.76 -39.28 53.81
CA LYS A 73 27.50 -40.22 54.93
C LYS A 73 27.28 -39.63 56.35
N PRO A 74 26.43 -40.27 57.19
CA PRO A 74 26.65 -41.61 57.80
C PRO A 74 25.41 -42.55 57.68
N GLU A 75 25.53 -43.86 57.47
CA GLU A 75 26.10 -44.94 58.31
C GLU A 75 25.23 -45.38 59.49
N THR A 76 24.79 -46.63 59.42
CA THR A 76 24.54 -47.58 60.52
C THR A 76 24.26 -48.93 59.83
N GLU A 77 24.83 -50.08 60.16
CA GLU A 77 25.89 -50.47 61.08
C GLU A 77 26.21 -51.93 60.72
N LYS A 78 27.47 -52.35 60.81
CA LYS A 78 27.83 -53.79 60.75
C LYS A 78 27.31 -54.47 62.01
N PRO A 79 27.04 -55.78 61.97
CA PRO A 79 27.82 -56.64 62.87
C PRO A 79 28.64 -57.71 62.15
N LYS A 80 29.85 -57.89 62.64
CA LYS A 80 30.80 -58.98 62.37
C LYS A 80 30.64 -60.03 63.48
N VAL A 81 30.43 -61.31 63.15
CA VAL A 81 30.80 -62.55 63.89
C VAL A 81 30.63 -63.71 62.86
N GLU A 82 31.67 -64.31 62.26
CA GLU A 82 32.57 -65.40 62.71
C GLU A 82 32.04 -66.85 62.49
N GLU A 83 32.74 -67.58 61.60
CA GLU A 83 32.97 -69.06 61.54
C GLU A 83 31.84 -70.06 61.13
N PRO A 84 32.12 -71.37 60.83
CA PRO A 84 32.43 -71.91 59.49
C PRO A 84 31.47 -73.02 58.94
N ALA A 85 31.51 -73.22 57.61
CA ALA A 85 31.14 -74.43 56.81
C ALA A 85 29.65 -74.93 56.87
N PRO A 86 29.10 -75.57 55.82
CA PRO A 86 29.63 -76.77 55.20
C PRO A 86 29.86 -76.65 53.69
N GLU A 87 30.72 -77.51 53.16
CA GLU A 87 30.84 -77.79 51.72
C GLU A 87 29.45 -77.98 51.10
N PRO A 88 29.19 -77.48 49.88
CA PRO A 88 27.99 -77.90 49.17
C PRO A 88 28.06 -79.43 49.04
N PRO A 89 26.96 -80.15 49.33
CA PRO A 89 26.89 -81.55 48.95
C PRO A 89 27.18 -81.59 47.46
N LYS A 90 28.08 -82.49 47.04
CA LYS A 90 28.23 -82.85 45.63
C LYS A 90 26.89 -83.46 45.18
N LEU A 91 25.94 -82.61 44.84
CA LEU A 91 24.75 -82.97 44.09
C LEU A 91 25.21 -83.26 42.67
N ASP A 92 24.72 -84.36 42.14
CA ASP A 92 25.09 -84.93 40.85
C ASP A 92 25.18 -83.85 39.77
N ARG A 93 26.28 -83.85 39.01
CA ARG A 93 26.59 -82.90 37.92
C ARG A 93 25.46 -82.76 36.89
N LYS A 94 24.52 -83.73 36.85
CA LYS A 94 23.32 -83.76 36.01
C LYS A 94 22.19 -82.82 36.47
N ASP A 95 22.02 -82.55 37.76
CA ASP A 95 20.92 -81.72 38.26
C ASP A 95 21.22 -80.22 38.15
N GLN A 96 22.50 -79.83 38.23
CA GLN A 96 22.93 -78.44 38.05
C GLN A 96 22.82 -77.98 36.58
N GLU A 97 23.14 -78.86 35.64
CA GLU A 97 23.03 -78.64 34.19
C GLU A 97 21.56 -78.39 33.78
N LYS A 98 20.63 -79.16 34.35
CA LYS A 98 19.18 -79.02 34.09
C LYS A 98 18.57 -77.74 34.66
N VAL A 99 19.13 -77.20 35.74
CA VAL A 99 18.69 -75.92 36.32
C VAL A 99 19.26 -74.74 35.52
N THR A 100 20.51 -74.83 35.06
CA THR A 100 21.10 -73.80 34.20
C THR A 100 20.38 -73.71 32.85
N ASP A 101 20.02 -74.84 32.25
CA ASP A 101 19.29 -74.89 30.97
C ASP A 101 17.87 -74.30 31.08
N LYS A 102 17.17 -74.53 32.20
CA LYS A 102 15.86 -73.91 32.44
C LYS A 102 15.97 -72.39 32.61
N ILE A 103 17.01 -71.90 33.29
CA ILE A 103 17.22 -70.47 33.51
C ILE A 103 17.62 -69.76 32.20
N THR A 104 18.44 -70.39 31.36
CA THR A 104 18.80 -69.82 30.04
C THR A 104 17.61 -69.82 29.09
N GLN A 105 16.80 -70.88 29.09
CA GLN A 105 15.58 -70.95 28.29
C GLN A 105 14.53 -69.92 28.72
N GLN A 106 14.33 -69.73 30.03
CA GLN A 106 13.41 -68.73 30.56
C GLN A 106 13.87 -67.29 30.27
N LYS A 107 15.17 -67.00 30.35
CA LYS A 107 15.73 -65.70 29.91
C LYS A 107 15.52 -65.46 28.42
N ALA A 108 15.72 -66.48 27.58
CA ALA A 108 15.50 -66.35 26.13
C ALA A 108 14.03 -66.08 25.79
N ASP A 109 13.07 -66.71 26.48
CA ASP A 109 11.64 -66.44 26.34
C ASP A 109 11.24 -65.04 26.83
N ASP A 110 11.78 -64.58 27.97
CA ASP A 110 11.51 -63.24 28.51
C ASP A 110 12.12 -62.14 27.62
N ASP A 111 13.35 -62.34 27.12
CA ASP A 111 13.98 -61.42 26.16
C ASP A 111 13.18 -61.37 24.84
N ALA A 112 12.67 -62.51 24.35
CA ALA A 112 11.81 -62.56 23.16
C ALA A 112 10.51 -61.76 23.35
N LYS A 113 9.85 -61.88 24.51
CA LYS A 113 8.64 -61.10 24.85
C LYS A 113 8.93 -59.60 24.95
N VAL A 114 10.05 -59.22 25.57
CA VAL A 114 10.46 -57.80 25.66
C VAL A 114 10.73 -57.23 24.27
N GLN A 115 11.40 -57.97 23.38
CA GLN A 115 11.63 -57.55 22.00
C GLN A 115 10.32 -57.40 21.21
N GLU A 116 9.37 -58.31 21.37
CA GLU A 116 8.05 -58.21 20.73
C GLU A 116 7.27 -56.97 21.20
N GLU A 117 7.25 -56.71 22.51
CA GLU A 117 6.59 -55.52 23.09
C GLU A 117 7.26 -54.21 22.65
N LEU A 118 8.59 -54.18 22.52
CA LEU A 118 9.31 -53.02 21.99
C LEU A 118 8.97 -52.75 20.51
N ARG A 119 8.85 -53.80 19.68
CA ARG A 119 8.43 -53.67 18.28
C ARG A 119 7.01 -53.15 18.18
N LYS A 120 6.06 -53.70 18.95
CA LYS A 120 4.67 -53.21 19.01
C LYS A 120 4.61 -51.74 19.44
N LYS A 121 5.42 -51.32 20.41
CA LYS A 121 5.50 -49.92 20.83
C LYS A 121 6.07 -49.01 19.74
N GLN A 122 7.12 -49.45 19.04
CA GLN A 122 7.67 -48.70 17.90
C GLN A 122 6.65 -48.56 16.76
N ASP A 123 5.96 -49.64 16.40
CA ASP A 123 4.92 -49.61 15.36
C ASP A 123 3.76 -48.67 15.74
N GLN A 124 3.37 -48.64 17.02
CA GLN A 124 2.34 -47.70 17.51
C GLN A 124 2.81 -46.24 17.48
N ILE A 125 4.07 -45.97 17.83
CA ILE A 125 4.64 -44.62 17.76
C ILE A 125 4.72 -44.16 16.29
N GLU A 126 5.22 -45.01 15.38
CA GLU A 126 5.31 -44.68 13.96
C GLU A 126 3.93 -44.42 13.34
N LEU A 127 2.92 -45.21 13.71
CA LEU A 127 1.55 -44.99 13.27
C LEU A 127 0.98 -43.66 13.80
N ALA A 128 1.22 -43.36 15.08
CA ALA A 128 0.78 -42.11 15.69
C ALA A 128 1.48 -40.88 15.06
N GLU A 129 2.78 -40.97 14.78
CA GLU A 129 3.54 -39.92 14.10
C GLU A 129 3.05 -39.71 12.67
N LYS A 130 2.76 -40.79 11.92
CA LYS A 130 2.17 -40.72 10.57
C LYS A 130 0.80 -40.02 10.60
N GLN A 131 -0.08 -40.40 11.53
CA GLN A 131 -1.39 -39.78 11.68
C GLN A 131 -1.29 -38.29 12.07
N ALA A 132 -0.37 -37.94 12.97
CA ALA A 132 -0.12 -36.56 13.38
C ALA A 132 0.41 -35.72 12.20
N ALA A 133 1.36 -36.25 11.42
CA ALA A 133 1.92 -35.58 10.24
C ALA A 133 0.87 -35.37 9.14
N GLU A 134 0.00 -36.36 8.90
CA GLU A 134 -1.11 -36.22 7.94
C GLU A 134 -2.15 -35.20 8.41
N ALA A 135 -2.49 -35.20 9.70
CA ALA A 135 -3.41 -34.22 10.28
C ALA A 135 -2.83 -32.79 10.21
N GLU A 136 -1.54 -32.61 10.47
CA GLU A 136 -0.86 -31.32 10.34
C GLU A 136 -0.85 -30.84 8.88
N LYS A 137 -0.49 -31.72 7.92
CA LYS A 137 -0.54 -31.39 6.49
C LYS A 137 -1.93 -30.98 6.04
N LYS A 138 -2.97 -31.69 6.50
CA LYS A 138 -4.36 -31.36 6.17
C LYS A 138 -4.77 -30.01 6.74
N LYS A 139 -4.41 -29.71 8.01
CA LYS A 139 -4.65 -28.40 8.62
C LYS A 139 -3.94 -27.27 7.87
N LYS A 140 -2.66 -27.43 7.53
CA LYS A 140 -1.91 -26.43 6.76
C LYS A 140 -2.52 -26.17 5.39
N LEU A 141 -2.93 -27.23 4.68
CA LEU A 141 -3.58 -27.10 3.37
C LEU A 141 -4.94 -26.38 3.48
N GLU A 142 -5.71 -26.67 4.53
CA GLU A 142 -7.00 -26.01 4.76
C GLU A 142 -6.82 -24.53 5.10
N GLU A 143 -5.84 -24.21 5.95
CA GLU A 143 -5.48 -22.83 6.31
C GLU A 143 -4.98 -22.04 5.09
N GLU A 144 -4.11 -22.62 4.26
CA GLU A 144 -3.62 -21.99 3.02
C GLU A 144 -4.77 -21.73 2.05
N LYS A 145 -5.69 -22.69 1.87
CA LYS A 145 -6.89 -22.51 1.03
C LYS A 145 -7.82 -21.43 1.58
N ALA A 146 -8.02 -21.39 2.91
CA ALA A 146 -8.83 -20.36 3.55
C ALA A 146 -8.20 -18.97 3.37
N GLN A 147 -6.88 -18.85 3.52
CA GLN A 147 -6.15 -17.61 3.30
C GLN A 147 -6.22 -17.17 1.83
N GLN A 148 -6.00 -18.09 0.88
CA GLN A 148 -6.09 -17.80 -0.55
C GLN A 148 -7.50 -17.31 -0.94
N LYS A 149 -8.55 -17.89 -0.35
CA LYS A 149 -9.93 -17.45 -0.57
C LYS A 149 -10.15 -16.03 -0.05
N ARG A 150 -9.70 -15.72 1.17
CA ARG A 150 -9.78 -14.37 1.76
C ARG A 150 -9.03 -13.34 0.92
N ASP A 151 -7.82 -13.66 0.48
CA ASP A 151 -7.00 -12.76 -0.33
C ASP A 151 -7.64 -12.50 -1.71
N ARG A 152 -8.25 -13.53 -2.32
CA ARG A 152 -8.98 -13.38 -3.59
C ARG A 152 -10.22 -12.51 -3.43
N GLU A 153 -10.98 -12.71 -2.36
CA GLU A 153 -12.17 -11.90 -2.03
C GLU A 153 -11.79 -10.44 -1.75
N ALA A 154 -10.72 -10.21 -0.97
CA ALA A 154 -10.21 -8.86 -0.69
C ALA A 154 -9.75 -8.14 -1.96
N LYS A 155 -9.03 -8.83 -2.86
CA LYS A 155 -8.62 -8.26 -4.15
C LYS A 155 -9.81 -7.94 -5.04
N ALA A 156 -10.80 -8.83 -5.13
CA ALA A 156 -12.01 -8.60 -5.91
C ALA A 156 -12.84 -7.42 -5.36
N ALA A 157 -12.95 -7.30 -4.03
CA ALA A 157 -13.64 -6.18 -3.39
C ALA A 157 -12.90 -4.85 -3.65
N ALA A 158 -11.57 -4.84 -3.54
CA ALA A 158 -10.76 -3.65 -3.83
C ALA A 158 -10.83 -3.23 -5.31
N GLU A 159 -10.82 -4.18 -6.25
CA GLU A 159 -11.00 -3.89 -7.67
C GLU A 159 -12.40 -3.33 -7.95
N LYS A 160 -13.44 -3.91 -7.35
CA LYS A 160 -14.82 -3.42 -7.48
C LYS A 160 -14.95 -2.00 -6.94
N ALA A 161 -14.39 -1.71 -5.76
CA ALA A 161 -14.40 -0.37 -5.17
C ALA A 161 -13.70 0.65 -6.07
N LYS A 162 -12.52 0.31 -6.62
CA LYS A 162 -11.82 1.18 -7.58
C LYS A 162 -12.63 1.43 -8.85
N LYS A 163 -13.33 0.41 -9.35
CA LYS A 163 -14.18 0.55 -10.54
C LYS A 163 -15.41 1.41 -10.26
N GLU A 164 -16.04 1.25 -9.10
CA GLU A 164 -17.16 2.08 -8.65
C GLU A 164 -16.72 3.54 -8.46
N GLU A 165 -15.57 3.79 -7.84
CA GLU A 165 -14.98 5.12 -7.69
C GLU A 165 -14.67 5.77 -9.04
N ALA A 166 -14.04 5.03 -9.95
CA ALA A 166 -13.76 5.52 -11.30
C ALA A 166 -15.04 5.83 -12.09
N ALA A 167 -16.08 4.99 -11.96
CA ALA A 167 -17.37 5.23 -12.59
C ALA A 167 -18.08 6.46 -12.01
N HIS A 168 -17.99 6.65 -10.69
CA HIS A 168 -18.54 7.83 -10.02
C HIS A 168 -17.83 9.12 -10.45
N LEU A 169 -16.50 9.11 -10.54
CA LEU A 169 -15.74 10.25 -11.06
C LEU A 169 -16.10 10.56 -12.52
N LEU A 170 -16.23 9.53 -13.36
CA LEU A 170 -16.64 9.71 -14.75
C LEU A 170 -18.06 10.28 -14.87
N ALA A 171 -18.98 9.85 -13.99
CA ALA A 171 -20.34 10.39 -13.93
C ALA A 171 -20.35 11.87 -13.51
N MET A 172 -19.53 12.26 -12.52
CA MET A 172 -19.38 13.67 -12.13
C MET A 172 -18.84 14.54 -13.26
N ILE A 173 -17.82 14.06 -14.00
CA ILE A 173 -17.28 14.78 -15.16
C ILE A 173 -18.32 14.89 -16.28
N ALA A 174 -19.12 13.84 -16.51
CA ALA A 174 -20.18 13.86 -17.51
C ALA A 174 -21.35 14.77 -17.12
N ASP A 175 -21.67 14.88 -15.84
CA ASP A 175 -22.70 15.80 -15.31
C ASP A 175 -22.21 17.26 -15.45
N GLU A 176 -20.96 17.53 -15.11
CA GLU A 176 -20.32 18.83 -15.31
C GLU A 176 -20.28 19.20 -16.80
N ALA A 177 -19.97 18.25 -17.69
CA ALA A 177 -20.01 18.46 -19.13
C ALA A 177 -21.43 18.75 -19.65
N LYS A 178 -22.47 18.12 -19.10
CA LYS A 178 -23.87 18.39 -19.48
C LYS A 178 -24.34 19.77 -19.05
N SER A 179 -23.93 20.23 -17.87
CA SER A 179 -24.23 21.60 -17.39
C SER A 179 -23.67 22.70 -18.31
N GLY A 180 -22.69 22.37 -19.17
CA GLY A 180 -22.13 23.30 -20.15
C GLY A 180 -22.65 23.16 -21.59
N GLN A 181 -23.48 22.14 -21.93
CA GLN A 181 -23.53 21.69 -23.33
C GLN A 181 -24.89 21.32 -23.95
N GLU A 182 -25.96 21.03 -23.20
CA GLU A 182 -27.27 20.69 -23.81
C GLU A 182 -28.43 21.22 -22.95
N GLY A 183 -29.04 22.32 -23.42
CA GLY A 183 -30.08 23.07 -22.71
C GLY A 183 -31.38 22.29 -22.47
N THR A 184 -31.47 21.67 -21.31
CA THR A 184 -32.74 21.54 -20.57
C THR A 184 -32.77 22.40 -19.31
N ASP A 185 -31.66 23.08 -19.00
CA ASP A 185 -31.62 24.13 -17.99
C ASP A 185 -32.39 25.35 -18.50
N THR A 186 -33.60 25.55 -18.00
CA THR A 186 -34.39 26.78 -18.19
C THR A 186 -33.96 27.86 -17.19
N SER A 187 -32.69 27.84 -16.77
CA SER A 187 -32.17 28.83 -15.83
C SER A 187 -31.89 30.13 -16.58
N LEU A 188 -32.04 31.27 -15.89
CA LEU A 188 -31.70 32.58 -16.46
C LEU A 188 -30.23 32.64 -16.92
N GLU A 189 -29.34 31.88 -16.26
CA GLU A 189 -27.94 31.73 -16.65
C GLU A 189 -27.80 30.98 -17.98
N ALA A 190 -28.53 29.88 -18.19
CA ALA A 190 -28.52 29.16 -19.46
C ALA A 190 -29.09 30.02 -20.61
N GLU A 191 -30.17 30.77 -20.36
CA GLU A 191 -30.71 31.74 -21.32
C GLU A 191 -29.69 32.83 -21.68
N TYR A 192 -28.95 33.32 -20.69
CA TYR A 192 -27.89 34.31 -20.87
C TYR A 192 -26.76 33.79 -21.77
N TYR A 193 -26.25 32.58 -21.52
CA TYR A 193 -25.22 31.97 -22.36
C TYR A 193 -25.72 31.71 -23.79
N ALA A 194 -26.96 31.25 -23.95
CA ALA A 194 -27.57 31.05 -25.26
C ALA A 194 -27.72 32.36 -26.04
N ALA A 195 -28.11 33.45 -25.36
CA ALA A 195 -28.20 34.78 -25.95
C ALA A 195 -26.83 35.28 -26.43
N ILE A 196 -25.78 35.13 -25.61
CA ILE A 196 -24.41 35.48 -26.01
C ILE A 196 -23.96 34.63 -27.19
N GLN A 197 -24.14 33.31 -27.14
CA GLN A 197 -23.72 32.40 -28.20
C GLN A 197 -24.36 32.81 -29.53
N ARG A 198 -25.66 33.13 -29.52
CA ARG A 198 -26.38 33.62 -30.70
C ARG A 198 -25.76 34.88 -31.28
N VAL A 199 -25.56 35.92 -30.47
CA VAL A 199 -25.01 37.20 -30.95
C VAL A 199 -23.56 37.02 -31.45
N VAL A 200 -22.76 36.18 -30.79
CA VAL A 200 -21.39 35.85 -31.23
C VAL A 200 -21.41 35.10 -32.57
N THR A 201 -22.29 34.10 -32.73
CA THR A 201 -22.45 33.37 -33.99
C THR A 201 -22.92 34.29 -35.12
N ASP A 202 -23.90 35.16 -34.87
CA ASP A 202 -24.42 36.11 -35.86
C ASP A 202 -23.34 37.11 -36.32
N ASN A 203 -22.39 37.45 -35.45
CA ASN A 203 -21.27 38.35 -35.75
C ASN A 203 -19.98 37.62 -36.14
N TRP A 204 -20.00 36.31 -36.34
CA TRP A 204 -18.82 35.54 -36.72
C TRP A 204 -18.61 35.55 -38.23
N LEU A 205 -17.49 36.13 -38.67
CA LEU A 205 -17.08 36.12 -40.07
C LEU A 205 -16.37 34.80 -40.39
N ARG A 206 -17.16 33.75 -40.64
CA ARG A 206 -16.67 32.40 -40.89
C ARG A 206 -15.70 32.35 -42.08
N PRO A 207 -14.41 31.98 -41.87
CA PRO A 207 -13.48 31.75 -42.96
C PRO A 207 -13.84 30.49 -43.75
N GLU A 208 -13.44 30.42 -45.03
CA GLU A 208 -13.65 29.22 -45.85
C GLU A 208 -12.87 27.99 -45.35
N SER A 209 -11.82 28.19 -44.55
CA SER A 209 -11.04 27.11 -43.94
C SER A 209 -11.71 26.43 -42.74
N THR A 210 -12.90 26.87 -42.33
CA THR A 210 -13.60 26.38 -41.15
C THR A 210 -14.02 24.91 -41.31
N PRO A 211 -13.58 23.98 -40.44
CA PRO A 211 -14.06 22.60 -40.46
C PRO A 211 -15.50 22.47 -39.96
N ALA A 212 -16.24 21.50 -40.50
CA ALA A 212 -17.51 21.05 -39.91
C ALA A 212 -17.25 20.35 -38.57
N GLY A 213 -18.18 20.44 -37.63
CA GLY A 213 -18.01 19.89 -36.28
C GLY A 213 -16.98 20.65 -35.45
N LEU A 214 -16.85 21.96 -35.68
CA LEU A 214 -16.01 22.86 -34.90
C LEU A 214 -16.49 22.87 -33.43
N ARG A 215 -15.54 22.73 -32.50
CA ARG A 215 -15.74 22.73 -31.05
C ARG A 215 -14.58 23.50 -30.42
N CYS A 216 -14.84 24.72 -29.97
CA CYS A 216 -13.82 25.58 -29.36
C CYS A 216 -14.36 26.28 -28.13
N THR A 217 -13.57 26.39 -27.07
CA THR A 217 -13.95 27.17 -25.89
C THR A 217 -13.50 28.62 -26.06
N LEU A 218 -14.43 29.56 -25.93
CA LEU A 218 -14.15 31.01 -25.91
C LEU A 218 -14.13 31.52 -24.47
N GLU A 219 -13.10 32.26 -24.11
CA GLU A 219 -13.04 33.01 -22.86
C GLU A 219 -13.15 34.51 -23.17
N ILE A 220 -14.20 35.14 -22.65
CA ILE A 220 -14.53 36.54 -22.92
C ILE A 220 -14.53 37.32 -21.61
N VAL A 221 -13.91 38.49 -21.62
CA VAL A 221 -13.94 39.46 -20.52
C VAL A 221 -14.71 40.68 -20.99
N GLN A 222 -15.64 41.14 -20.17
CA GLN A 222 -16.53 42.26 -20.49
C GLN A 222 -16.76 43.18 -19.27
N TYR A 223 -17.13 44.43 -19.52
CA TYR A 223 -17.61 45.34 -18.48
C TYR A 223 -19.10 45.12 -18.18
N VAL A 224 -19.54 45.67 -17.05
CA VAL A 224 -20.98 45.78 -16.74
C VAL A 224 -21.62 46.61 -17.86
N GLY A 225 -22.73 46.14 -18.44
CA GLY A 225 -23.31 46.70 -19.66
C GLY A 225 -23.00 45.91 -20.93
N GLY A 226 -22.09 44.92 -20.88
CA GLY A 226 -21.84 43.99 -21.98
C GLY A 226 -20.67 44.37 -22.90
N ASP A 227 -19.99 45.50 -22.65
CA ASP A 227 -18.85 45.92 -23.48
C ASP A 227 -17.68 44.95 -23.38
N VAL A 228 -17.26 44.37 -24.51
CA VAL A 228 -16.22 43.34 -24.56
C VAL A 228 -14.83 43.98 -24.51
N VAL A 229 -14.01 43.50 -23.56
CA VAL A 229 -12.63 43.95 -23.34
C VAL A 229 -11.63 43.05 -24.07
N SER A 230 -11.86 41.74 -24.01
CA SER A 230 -11.00 40.75 -24.65
C SER A 230 -11.75 39.47 -24.91
N ALA A 231 -11.41 38.78 -25.99
CA ALA A 231 -11.88 37.44 -26.28
C ALA A 231 -10.71 36.60 -26.79
N VAL A 232 -10.54 35.41 -26.22
CA VAL A 232 -9.46 34.47 -26.58
C VAL A 232 -10.02 33.06 -26.73
N VAL A 233 -9.48 32.30 -27.69
CA VAL A 233 -9.81 30.89 -27.85
C VAL A 233 -8.88 30.05 -26.99
N VAL A 234 -9.44 29.32 -26.03
CA VAL A 234 -8.71 28.44 -25.11
C VAL A 234 -8.85 26.97 -25.55
N ASN A 235 -7.94 26.12 -25.06
CA ASN A 235 -8.02 24.68 -25.33
C ASN A 235 -9.12 24.02 -24.48
N PRO A 236 -9.83 23.00 -24.99
CA PRO A 236 -9.68 22.38 -26.32
C PRO A 236 -10.31 23.21 -27.45
N CYS A 237 -9.67 23.20 -28.63
CA CYS A 237 -10.21 23.78 -29.86
C CYS A 237 -9.62 23.09 -31.10
N ASN A 238 -10.47 22.63 -32.00
CA ASN A 238 -10.09 21.90 -33.23
C ASN A 238 -9.96 22.79 -34.48
N ALA A 239 -10.01 24.12 -34.34
CA ALA A 239 -9.87 25.06 -35.46
C ALA A 239 -8.41 25.35 -35.84
N ASP A 240 -8.21 25.66 -37.12
CA ASP A 240 -7.02 26.29 -37.69
C ASP A 240 -6.87 27.75 -37.24
N GLN A 241 -5.65 28.30 -37.35
CA GLN A 241 -5.34 29.64 -36.86
C GLN A 241 -6.23 30.75 -37.45
N PRO A 242 -6.51 30.81 -38.78
CA PRO A 242 -7.47 31.75 -39.34
C PRO A 242 -8.85 31.70 -38.69
N THR A 243 -9.39 30.50 -38.48
CA THR A 243 -10.68 30.28 -37.84
C THR A 243 -10.66 30.72 -36.38
N ARG A 244 -9.59 30.39 -35.63
CA ARG A 244 -9.39 30.86 -34.25
C ARG A 244 -9.39 32.38 -34.17
N THR A 245 -8.61 33.05 -35.01
CA THR A 245 -8.57 34.52 -35.05
C THR A 245 -9.94 35.10 -35.35
N SER A 246 -10.69 34.54 -36.31
CA SER A 246 -12.04 35.02 -36.63
C SER A 246 -13.02 34.86 -35.45
N LEU A 247 -12.93 33.75 -34.72
CA LEU A 247 -13.71 33.50 -33.50
C LEU A 247 -13.35 34.49 -32.39
N GLU A 248 -12.08 34.81 -32.17
CA GLU A 248 -11.65 35.81 -31.18
C GLU A 248 -12.20 37.20 -31.51
N GLN A 249 -12.29 37.54 -32.80
CA GLN A 249 -12.86 38.81 -33.24
C GLN A 249 -14.39 38.84 -33.20
N ALA A 250 -15.08 37.70 -33.12
CA ALA A 250 -16.55 37.67 -33.16
C ALA A 250 -17.20 38.33 -31.94
N PRO A 251 -16.79 38.03 -30.68
CA PRO A 251 -17.29 38.76 -29.51
C PRO A 251 -16.96 40.26 -29.54
N MET A 252 -15.79 40.63 -30.06
CA MET A 252 -15.40 42.04 -30.17
C MET A 252 -16.32 42.80 -31.12
N ARG A 253 -16.73 42.17 -32.24
CA ARG A 253 -17.73 42.74 -33.18
C ARG A 253 -19.15 42.74 -32.61
N ALA A 254 -19.47 41.74 -31.79
CA ALA A 254 -20.75 41.62 -31.10
C ALA A 254 -20.93 42.59 -29.93
N SER A 255 -19.91 43.38 -29.58
CA SER A 255 -19.96 44.31 -28.45
C SER A 255 -20.99 45.44 -28.70
N PRO A 256 -21.85 45.78 -27.72
CA PRO A 256 -21.99 45.14 -26.40
C PRO A 256 -22.79 43.83 -26.46
N LEU A 257 -22.34 42.83 -25.68
CA LEU A 257 -23.06 41.57 -25.49
C LEU A 257 -24.37 41.78 -24.70
N PRO A 258 -25.37 40.87 -24.82
CA PRO A 258 -26.60 40.96 -24.06
C PRO A 258 -26.36 41.16 -22.57
N TYR A 259 -27.03 42.13 -21.95
CA TYR A 259 -26.89 42.46 -20.54
C TYR A 259 -28.24 42.71 -19.87
N THR A 260 -29.11 43.47 -20.53
CA THR A 260 -30.45 43.79 -20.04
C THR A 260 -31.28 42.52 -19.83
N GLY A 261 -31.82 42.35 -18.61
CA GLY A 261 -32.56 41.15 -18.21
C GLY A 261 -31.70 40.02 -17.65
N TYR A 262 -30.37 40.13 -17.72
CA TYR A 262 -29.39 39.14 -17.23
C TYR A 262 -28.49 39.69 -16.12
N GLU A 263 -28.81 40.84 -15.53
CA GLU A 263 -27.95 41.55 -14.59
C GLU A 263 -27.62 40.73 -13.34
N SER A 264 -28.54 39.86 -12.90
CA SER A 264 -28.35 38.98 -11.74
C SER A 264 -27.42 37.79 -12.00
N VAL A 265 -27.30 37.35 -13.26
CA VAL A 265 -26.47 36.23 -13.69
C VAL A 265 -25.22 36.67 -14.45
N PHE A 266 -25.04 37.98 -14.63
CA PHE A 266 -23.91 38.57 -15.32
C PHE A 266 -22.57 38.07 -14.78
N LYS A 267 -21.70 37.68 -15.70
CA LYS A 267 -20.32 37.32 -15.41
C LYS A 267 -19.39 38.29 -16.14
N ARG A 268 -18.45 38.89 -15.41
CA ARG A 268 -17.39 39.75 -15.98
C ARG A 268 -16.43 38.96 -16.87
N ARG A 269 -16.15 37.70 -16.49
CA ARG A 269 -15.38 36.73 -17.26
C ARG A 269 -16.29 35.53 -17.49
N LEU A 270 -16.56 35.21 -18.75
CA LEU A 270 -17.45 34.13 -19.15
C LEU A 270 -16.70 33.16 -20.07
N ARG A 271 -16.98 31.87 -19.91
CA ARG A 271 -16.45 30.81 -20.76
C ARG A 271 -17.62 29.99 -21.29
N PHE A 272 -17.67 29.82 -22.60
CA PHE A 272 -18.66 28.94 -23.22
C PHE A 272 -18.05 28.19 -24.39
N GLU A 273 -18.67 27.08 -24.76
CA GLU A 273 -18.26 26.32 -25.92
C GLU A 273 -18.99 26.79 -27.17
N PHE A 274 -18.20 27.21 -28.15
CA PHE A 274 -18.67 27.54 -29.48
C PHE A 274 -18.70 26.27 -30.34
N LYS A 275 -19.88 25.99 -30.92
CA LYS A 275 -20.12 24.85 -31.81
C LYS A 275 -20.54 25.33 -33.19
N TYR A 276 -20.01 24.70 -34.23
CA TYR A 276 -20.48 24.88 -35.60
C TYR A 276 -20.43 23.55 -36.36
N ASP A 277 -21.59 23.08 -36.82
CA ASP A 277 -21.75 21.73 -37.39
C ASP A 277 -21.80 21.68 -38.94
N GLY A 278 -21.81 22.84 -39.61
CA GLY A 278 -21.92 22.93 -41.08
C GLY A 278 -23.20 23.58 -41.53
#